data_AF-A0A3D1IUK4-F1
#
_entry.id   AF-A0A3D1IUK4-F1
#
_cell.length_a   1.000
_cell.length_b   1.000
_cell.length_c   1.000
_cell.angle_alpha   90.00
_cell.angle_beta   90.00
_cell.angle_gamma   90.00
#
_symmetry.space_group_name_H-M   'P 1'
#
loop_
_entity.id
_entity.type
_entity.pdbx_description
1 polymer ?
#
loop_
_entity_poly.entity_id
_entity_poly.type
_entity_poly.pdbx_seq_one_letter_code
_entity_poly.pdbx_strand_id
1 'polypeptide(L)' 'MAHKKGGGTTRNGRDSESKRLGVKVYGGQAINAGGIIIRQRG' A
#
# COMPACT_ATOMS: atom_id res chain seq x y z
N MET A 1 -1.86 -40.42 -24.09
CA MET A 1 -1.26 -39.21 -23.48
C MET A 1 -2.19 -38.05 -23.73
N ALA A 2 -3.02 -37.69 -22.76
CA ALA A 2 -4.00 -36.62 -22.88
C ALA A 2 -3.30 -35.25 -22.82
N HIS A 3 -3.60 -34.38 -23.79
CA HIS A 3 -3.07 -33.02 -23.86
C HIS A 3 -3.42 -32.23 -22.59
N LYS A 4 -2.46 -32.06 -21.67
CA LYS A 4 -2.55 -31.01 -20.66
C LYS A 4 -2.10 -29.71 -21.32
N LYS A 5 -3.08 -28.89 -21.72
CA LYS A 5 -2.85 -27.50 -22.12
C LYS A 5 -2.17 -26.82 -20.93
N GLY A 6 -0.90 -26.44 -21.08
CA GLY A 6 -0.09 -25.88 -19.99
C GLY A 6 -0.73 -24.60 -19.45
N GLY A 7 -1.40 -24.70 -18.30
CA GLY A 7 -1.84 -23.56 -17.51
C GLY A 7 -0.71 -23.18 -16.56
N GLY A 8 0.11 -22.20 -16.95
CA GLY A 8 1.08 -21.60 -16.04
C GLY A 8 0.33 -20.89 -14.90
N THR A 9 0.41 -21.41 -13.69
CA THR A 9 -0.12 -20.73 -12.50
C THR A 9 0.85 -19.60 -12.14
N THR A 10 0.36 -18.37 -12.02
CA THR A 10 1.17 -17.23 -11.59
C THR A 10 1.64 -17.47 -10.15
N ARG A 11 2.97 -17.53 -9.95
CA ARG A 11 3.59 -17.81 -8.64
C ARG A 11 3.77 -16.56 -7.76
N ASN A 12 3.50 -15.38 -8.31
CA ASN A 12 3.79 -14.09 -7.69
C ASN A 12 2.52 -13.22 -7.67
N GLY A 13 1.74 -13.35 -6.59
CA GLY A 13 0.53 -12.55 -6.33
C GLY A 13 0.39 -12.14 -4.86
N ARG A 14 1.52 -12.05 -4.14
CA ARG A 14 1.53 -11.63 -2.74
C ARG A 14 1.64 -10.11 -2.68
N ASP A 15 0.63 -9.47 -2.13
CA ASP A 15 0.68 -8.06 -1.76
C ASP A 15 0.49 -7.92 -0.24
N SER A 16 1.01 -6.84 0.33
CA SER A 16 0.87 -6.52 1.74
C SER A 16 -0.10 -5.38 1.93
N GLU A 17 -0.87 -5.42 3.02
CA GLU A 17 -1.82 -4.36 3.34
C GLU A 17 -1.14 -2.99 3.43
N SER A 18 -1.69 -2.03 2.69
CA SER A 18 -1.21 -0.64 2.66
C SER A 18 -1.22 -0.02 4.06
N LYS A 19 -0.13 0.67 4.39
CA LYS A 19 0.03 1.38 5.67
C LYS A 19 -0.49 2.81 5.66
N ARG A 20 -1.14 3.23 4.55
CA ARG A 20 -1.72 4.57 4.37
C ARG A 20 -0.73 5.68 4.78
N LEU A 21 0.50 5.57 4.27
CA LEU A 21 1.55 6.56 4.43
C LEU A 21 1.18 7.87 3.71
N GLY A 22 2.02 8.89 3.86
CA GLY A 22 1.88 10.18 3.19
C GLY A 22 1.46 11.31 4.11
N VAL A 23 1.30 12.49 3.49
CA VAL A 23 0.93 13.73 4.14
C VAL A 23 -0.52 13.67 4.61
N LYS A 24 -0.76 14.15 5.83
CA LYS A 24 -2.08 14.18 6.49
C LYS A 24 -2.60 15.60 6.65
N VAL A 25 -1.69 16.56 6.81
CA VAL A 25 -2.01 17.98 6.89
C VAL A 25 -1.04 18.75 6.00
N TYR A 26 -1.58 19.61 5.15
CA TYR A 26 -0.82 20.46 4.24
C TYR A 26 -0.69 21.89 4.81
N GLY A 27 0.18 22.71 4.21
CA GLY A 27 0.41 24.08 4.64
C GLY A 27 -0.87 24.92 4.68
N GLY A 28 -1.05 25.71 5.74
CA GLY A 28 -2.23 26.58 5.94
C GLY A 28 -3.47 25.88 6.49
N GLN A 29 -3.42 24.57 6.75
CA GLN A 29 -4.51 23.85 7.40
C GLN A 29 -4.37 23.90 8.94
N ALA A 30 -5.48 24.09 9.63
CA ALA A 30 -5.52 24.02 11.08
C ALA A 30 -5.33 22.57 11.55
N ILE A 31 -4.56 22.38 12.64
CA ILE A 31 -4.33 21.06 13.25
C ILE A 31 -4.49 21.17 14.76
N ASN A 32 -5.14 20.18 15.35
CA ASN A 32 -5.24 20.07 16.81
C ASN A 32 -3.88 19.67 17.40
N ALA A 33 -3.62 20.05 18.64
CA ALA A 33 -2.45 19.60 19.38
C ALA A 33 -2.39 18.06 19.42
N GLY A 34 -1.23 17.49 19.08
CA GLY A 34 -1.04 16.04 18.98
C GLY A 34 -1.50 15.41 17.65
N GLY A 35 -1.99 16.20 16.68
CA GLY A 35 -2.31 15.70 15.34
C GLY A 35 -1.08 15.25 14.54
N ILE A 36 -1.29 14.36 13.57
CA ILE A 36 -0.23 13.84 12.69
C ILE A 36 -0.16 14.70 11.42
N ILE A 37 1.03 15.20 11.09
CA ILE A 37 1.25 15.98 9.85
C ILE A 37 1.65 15.06 8.68
N ILE A 38 2.55 14.10 8.91
CA ILE A 38 3.00 13.12 7.91
C ILE A 38 3.18 11.75 8.57
N ARG A 39 2.83 10.68 7.83
CA ARG A 39 3.21 9.30 8.18
C ARG A 39 4.13 8.75 7.11
N GLN A 40 5.42 8.63 7.40
CA GLN A 40 6.42 8.15 6.43
C GLN A 40 7.12 6.85 6.88
N ARG A 41 7.90 6.29 5.96
CA ARG A 41 8.86 5.22 6.20
C ARG A 41 10.22 5.78 5.81
N GLY A 42 11.16 5.84 6.75
CA GLY A 42 12.51 6.36 6.53
C GLY A 42 12.48 7.76 5.96
#